data_AF-Q6PLQ7-F1
#
_entry.id   AF-Q6PLQ7-F1
#
_cell.length_a   1.000
_cell.length_b   1.000
_cell.length_c   1.000
_cell.angle_alpha   90.00
_cell.angle_beta   90.00
_cell.angle_gamma   90.00
#
_symmetry.space_group_name_H-M   'P 1'
#
loop_
_entity.id
_entity.type
_entity.pdbx_description
1 polymer ?
#
loop_
_entity_poly.entity_id
_entity_poly.type
_entity_poly.pdbx_seq_one_letter_code
_entity_poly.pdbx_strand_id
1 'polypeptide(L)'
;ANRSSPLYDERRDPAHQPPVLTDLDSSGTDANIPRDQQIDQNLKIMYRQMISDAKKTLLFLGQPYRAGDQPDPGAGSLENVPHGTVHVWTGDPAQPNLEDMGNFFSAARDPIFFAHHGNIDRLWHVWRRLRPSNTDFTDPDWLDAAFLFYDEEARPVRVRVRDCLDPAALRYTYQDVGLPWLNARPAKASGGTPAPATTGTLPATLDRTIRVTVTRPRVSRSRREKEEEEEVLVVEGIEIADHFNKFVKFDVLVNEPEGGVGSTPATATGYCAGSFAHTPHMVRPEEMRKGPVKTVARFGVCDLMDDIGADDDQTVVVSLVPRCGGELVTVGGVSISYLK
;
A
#
# COMPACT_ATOMS: atom_id res chain seq x y z
N ALA A 1 15.18 -9.42 23.95
CA ALA A 1 16.14 -8.98 22.92
C ALA A 1 17.55 -8.84 23.51
N ASN A 2 18.61 -9.03 22.71
CA ASN A 2 19.98 -8.80 23.15
C ASN A 2 20.33 -7.30 23.06
N ARG A 3 20.25 -6.58 24.19
CA ARG A 3 20.51 -5.13 24.25
C ARG A 3 21.96 -4.72 23.98
N SER A 4 22.90 -5.68 23.97
CA SER A 4 24.30 -5.41 23.61
C SER A 4 24.56 -5.46 22.10
N SER A 5 23.57 -5.86 21.30
CA SER A 5 23.69 -5.85 19.85
C SER A 5 23.73 -4.43 19.31
N PRO A 6 24.63 -4.08 18.38
CA PRO A 6 24.61 -2.78 17.71
C PRO A 6 23.39 -2.61 16.77
N LEU A 7 22.65 -3.69 16.51
CA LEU A 7 21.40 -3.68 15.72
C LEU A 7 20.15 -3.57 16.61
N TYR A 8 20.33 -3.48 17.93
CA TYR A 8 19.23 -3.32 18.86
C TYR A 8 18.75 -1.87 18.86
N ASP A 9 17.43 -1.72 18.95
CA ASP A 9 16.78 -0.46 19.28
C ASP A 9 15.78 -0.74 20.41
N GLU A 10 15.74 0.15 21.41
CA GLU A 10 14.81 0.07 22.53
C GLU A 10 13.41 0.59 22.19
N ARG A 11 13.29 1.41 21.14
CA ARG A 11 12.05 2.05 20.68
C ARG A 11 11.37 1.23 19.59
N ARG A 12 11.22 -0.06 19.87
CA ARG A 12 10.39 -0.99 19.10
C ARG A 12 9.23 -1.45 19.96
N ASP A 13 8.10 -1.78 19.34
CA ASP A 13 6.95 -2.30 20.08
C ASP A 13 7.34 -3.52 20.94
N PRO A 14 7.16 -3.47 22.27
CA PRO A 14 7.48 -4.58 23.16
C PRO A 14 6.57 -5.81 22.96
N ALA A 15 5.35 -5.64 22.42
CA ALA A 15 4.44 -6.72 22.09
C ALA A 15 4.87 -7.47 20.81
N HIS A 16 5.65 -6.83 19.94
CA HIS A 16 6.10 -7.37 18.65
C HIS A 16 7.50 -7.99 18.66
N GLN A 17 8.02 -8.29 19.84
CA GLN A 17 9.30 -8.99 19.96
C GLN A 17 9.18 -10.46 19.53
N PRO A 18 10.28 -11.10 19.06
CA PRO A 18 10.27 -12.52 18.73
C PRO A 18 9.70 -13.38 19.88
N PRO A 19 8.84 -14.38 19.58
CA PRO A 19 8.63 -15.00 18.26
C PRO A 19 7.43 -14.50 17.46
N VAL A 20 6.86 -13.32 17.81
CA VAL A 20 5.69 -12.75 17.13
C VAL A 20 5.99 -12.52 15.65
N LEU A 21 5.01 -12.84 14.79
CA LEU A 21 5.12 -12.61 13.34
C LEU A 21 4.66 -11.20 13.01
N THR A 22 5.37 -10.57 12.08
CA THR A 22 4.93 -9.29 11.50
C THR A 22 3.55 -9.42 10.88
N ASP A 23 2.68 -8.47 11.17
CA ASP A 23 1.39 -8.33 10.49
C ASP A 23 1.55 -7.34 9.32
N LEU A 24 1.51 -7.85 8.09
CA LEU A 24 1.66 -7.03 6.89
C LEU A 24 0.46 -6.10 6.64
N ASP A 25 -0.68 -6.32 7.30
CA ASP A 25 -1.89 -5.50 7.19
C ASP A 25 -2.24 -4.80 8.51
N SER A 26 -1.23 -4.61 9.37
CA SER A 26 -1.40 -4.00 10.69
C SER A 26 -2.17 -2.68 10.60
N SER A 27 -3.14 -2.54 11.51
CA SER A 27 -3.93 -1.32 11.67
C SER A 27 -3.53 -0.53 12.94
N GLY A 28 -2.37 -0.84 13.53
CA GLY A 28 -1.94 -0.32 14.83
C GLY A 28 -2.60 -1.01 16.03
N THR A 29 -3.31 -2.11 15.81
CA THR A 29 -3.90 -2.96 16.84
C THR A 29 -3.60 -4.43 16.53
N ASP A 30 -3.19 -5.19 17.54
CA ASP A 30 -2.76 -6.57 17.35
C ASP A 30 -3.94 -7.50 17.12
N ALA A 31 -3.88 -8.27 16.04
CA ALA A 31 -4.82 -9.36 15.80
C ALA A 31 -4.40 -10.60 16.59
N ASN A 32 -5.28 -11.11 17.45
CA ASN A 32 -5.04 -12.38 18.15
C ASN A 32 -5.45 -13.56 17.26
N ILE A 33 -4.65 -13.86 16.24
CA ILE A 33 -4.87 -14.98 15.32
C ILE A 33 -3.76 -16.04 15.39
N PRO A 34 -4.05 -17.32 15.07
CA PRO A 34 -3.03 -18.36 14.99
C PRO A 34 -1.91 -18.03 13.99
N ARG A 35 -0.69 -18.49 14.29
CA ARG A 35 0.52 -18.26 13.48
C ARG A 35 0.32 -18.62 12.01
N ASP A 36 -0.24 -19.79 11.72
CA ASP A 36 -0.46 -20.25 10.34
C ASP A 36 -1.47 -19.37 9.59
N GLN A 37 -2.44 -18.81 10.32
CA GLN A 37 -3.41 -17.87 9.76
C GLN A 37 -2.74 -16.52 9.43
N GLN A 38 -1.85 -16.01 10.29
CA GLN A 38 -1.07 -14.80 9.98
C GLN A 38 -0.15 -15.00 8.77
N ILE A 39 0.49 -16.17 8.65
CA ILE A 39 1.31 -16.52 7.48
C ILE A 39 0.46 -16.51 6.21
N ASP A 40 -0.68 -17.21 6.21
CA ASP A 40 -1.59 -17.27 5.06
C ASP A 40 -2.08 -15.87 4.64
N GLN A 41 -2.45 -15.02 5.61
CA GLN A 41 -2.86 -13.64 5.35
C GLN A 41 -1.72 -12.81 4.75
N ASN A 42 -0.53 -12.86 5.34
CA ASN A 42 0.65 -12.15 4.83
C ASN A 42 1.00 -12.56 3.40
N LEU A 43 0.91 -13.86 3.08
CA LEU A 43 1.17 -14.36 1.73
C LEU A 43 0.12 -13.85 0.72
N LYS A 44 -1.16 -13.80 1.11
CA LYS A 44 -2.24 -13.23 0.27
C LYS A 44 -2.10 -11.72 0.05
N ILE A 45 -1.67 -10.99 1.08
CA ILE A 45 -1.34 -9.57 0.96
C ILE A 45 -0.19 -9.41 -0.04
N MET A 46 0.92 -10.14 0.12
CA MET A 46 2.03 -10.08 -0.82
C MET A 46 1.63 -10.42 -2.26
N TYR A 47 0.77 -11.44 -2.46
CA TYR A 47 0.21 -11.75 -3.78
C TYR A 47 -0.50 -10.54 -4.37
N ARG A 48 -1.42 -9.93 -3.61
CA ARG A 48 -2.18 -8.76 -4.09
C ARG A 48 -1.25 -7.61 -4.47
N GLN A 49 -0.36 -7.22 -3.56
CA GLN A 49 0.51 -6.05 -3.73
C GLN A 49 1.55 -6.21 -4.85
N MET A 50 2.01 -7.45 -5.11
CA MET A 50 3.06 -7.73 -6.12
C MET A 50 2.52 -8.23 -7.46
N ILE A 51 1.27 -8.66 -7.52
CA ILE A 51 0.68 -9.30 -8.70
C ILE A 51 -0.58 -8.59 -9.16
N SER A 52 -1.63 -8.55 -8.33
CA SER A 52 -2.94 -7.99 -8.73
C SER A 52 -2.91 -6.47 -8.83
N ASP A 53 -2.41 -5.80 -7.79
CA ASP A 53 -2.27 -4.33 -7.72
C ASP A 53 -1.01 -3.79 -8.38
N ALA A 54 -0.18 -4.65 -8.99
CA ALA A 54 1.09 -4.25 -9.60
C ALA A 54 1.21 -4.66 -11.07
N LYS A 55 0.08 -4.79 -11.76
CA LYS A 55 0.07 -5.15 -13.20
C LYS A 55 0.61 -4.05 -14.11
N LYS A 56 0.57 -2.80 -13.66
CA LYS A 56 1.00 -1.62 -14.42
C LYS A 56 2.01 -0.83 -13.59
N THR A 57 3.00 -0.24 -14.26
CA THR A 57 4.09 0.51 -13.62
C THR A 57 3.58 1.61 -12.68
N LEU A 58 2.53 2.33 -13.08
CA LEU A 58 1.91 3.39 -12.27
C LEU A 58 1.27 2.85 -10.98
N LEU A 59 0.70 1.64 -11.00
CA LEU A 59 0.12 1.03 -9.81
C LEU A 59 1.21 0.54 -8.85
N PHE A 60 2.35 0.07 -9.39
CA PHE A 60 3.47 -0.41 -8.57
C PHE A 60 4.35 0.71 -8.00
N LEU A 61 4.80 1.64 -8.84
CA LEU A 61 5.76 2.70 -8.48
C LEU A 61 5.09 3.99 -7.98
N GLY A 62 3.78 4.16 -8.18
CA GLY A 62 3.05 5.35 -7.75
C GLY A 62 2.87 6.41 -8.86
N GLN A 63 2.26 7.53 -8.46
CA GLN A 63 1.96 8.65 -9.36
C GLN A 63 3.16 9.57 -9.60
N PRO A 64 3.22 10.26 -10.76
CA PRO A 64 4.27 11.23 -11.02
C PRO A 64 4.32 12.33 -9.97
N TYR A 65 5.53 12.71 -9.57
CA TYR A 65 5.80 13.88 -8.74
C TYR A 65 6.88 14.72 -9.42
N ARG A 66 6.54 15.96 -9.79
CA ARG A 66 7.42 16.89 -10.51
C ARG A 66 7.64 18.17 -9.73
N ALA A 67 8.67 18.92 -10.12
CA ALA A 67 8.93 20.23 -9.56
C ALA A 67 7.72 21.15 -9.77
N GLY A 68 7.18 21.69 -8.67
CA GLY A 68 5.99 22.54 -8.67
C GLY A 68 4.68 21.81 -8.33
N ASP A 69 4.69 20.48 -8.27
CA ASP A 69 3.53 19.70 -7.84
C ASP A 69 3.27 19.85 -6.34
N GLN A 70 2.02 19.59 -5.96
CA GLN A 70 1.68 19.38 -4.55
C GLN A 70 2.22 18.02 -4.09
N PRO A 71 2.60 17.88 -2.80
CA PRO A 71 3.09 16.62 -2.26
C PRO A 71 2.01 15.53 -2.29
N ASP A 72 2.43 14.28 -2.09
CA ASP A 72 1.56 13.09 -1.96
C ASP A 72 0.68 12.80 -3.19
N PRO A 73 1.23 12.75 -4.43
CA PRO A 73 0.42 12.59 -5.64
C PRO A 73 -0.30 11.24 -5.72
N GLY A 74 0.09 10.25 -4.91
CA GLY A 74 -0.53 8.94 -4.80
C GLY A 74 0.53 7.84 -4.80
N ALA A 75 0.62 7.13 -3.68
CA ALA A 75 1.59 6.07 -3.46
C ALA A 75 1.34 4.84 -4.34
N GLY A 76 2.41 4.09 -4.61
CA GLY A 76 2.34 2.78 -5.27
C GLY A 76 1.80 1.68 -4.35
N SER A 77 1.59 0.49 -4.91
CA SER A 77 1.02 -0.65 -4.18
C SER A 77 1.85 -1.00 -2.94
N LEU A 78 3.17 -1.16 -3.10
CA LEU A 78 4.06 -1.55 -2.00
C LEU A 78 4.25 -0.48 -0.94
N GLU A 79 4.29 0.80 -1.34
CA GLU A 79 4.52 1.93 -0.43
C GLU A 79 3.41 2.05 0.62
N ASN A 80 2.15 1.79 0.22
CA ASN A 80 1.02 1.69 1.14
C ASN A 80 1.17 0.45 2.03
N VAL A 81 1.03 -0.74 1.43
CA VAL A 81 1.04 -2.02 2.12
C VAL A 81 1.97 -2.95 1.34
N PRO A 82 2.96 -3.61 1.98
CA PRO A 82 3.19 -3.68 3.41
C PRO A 82 4.18 -2.64 3.97
N HIS A 83 4.74 -1.74 3.16
CA HIS A 83 5.78 -0.81 3.64
C HIS A 83 5.27 0.04 4.83
N GLY A 84 4.19 0.80 4.63
CA GLY A 84 3.67 1.70 5.66
C GLY A 84 3.18 0.98 6.92
N THR A 85 2.59 -0.22 6.75
CA THR A 85 2.10 -1.04 7.88
C THR A 85 3.23 -1.66 8.69
N VAL A 86 4.34 -2.06 8.06
CA VAL A 86 5.51 -2.61 8.78
C VAL A 86 6.24 -1.52 9.58
N HIS A 87 6.27 -0.29 9.08
CA HIS A 87 6.75 0.86 9.86
C HIS A 87 6.00 1.00 11.18
N VAL A 88 4.67 1.05 11.11
CA VAL A 88 3.79 1.20 12.29
C VAL A 88 3.84 -0.01 13.20
N TRP A 89 3.86 -1.23 12.63
CA TRP A 89 4.00 -2.46 13.41
C TRP A 89 5.31 -2.50 14.20
N THR A 90 6.38 -1.90 13.70
CA THR A 90 7.71 -1.96 14.35
C THR A 90 7.90 -0.87 15.41
N GLY A 91 7.37 0.34 15.19
CA GLY A 91 7.54 1.50 16.08
C GLY A 91 6.95 1.29 17.47
N ASP A 92 7.53 1.90 18.50
CA ASP A 92 7.04 1.75 19.87
C ASP A 92 5.81 2.64 20.13
N PRO A 93 4.64 2.05 20.42
CA PRO A 93 3.40 2.81 20.67
C PRO A 93 3.45 3.65 21.95
N ALA A 94 4.43 3.43 22.83
CA ALA A 94 4.63 4.26 24.01
C ALA A 94 5.37 5.58 23.71
N GLN A 95 5.97 5.73 22.52
CA GLN A 95 6.62 6.97 22.11
C GLN A 95 5.60 7.99 21.59
N PRO A 96 5.82 9.30 21.81
CA PRO A 96 4.84 10.33 21.45
C PRO A 96 4.40 10.35 19.98
N ASN A 97 5.27 9.89 19.07
CA ASN A 97 5.05 9.90 17.63
C ASN A 97 5.29 8.52 16.99
N LEU A 98 5.23 7.43 17.76
CA LEU A 98 5.55 6.06 17.32
C LEU A 98 7.03 5.85 16.93
N GLU A 99 7.94 6.60 17.54
CA GLU A 99 9.37 6.42 17.34
C GLU A 99 9.85 4.97 17.63
N ASP A 100 10.91 4.48 17.01
CA ASP A 100 11.60 5.12 15.89
C ASP A 100 10.95 4.77 14.54
N MET A 101 10.69 3.48 14.26
CA MET A 101 10.18 2.98 12.97
C MET A 101 8.81 3.51 12.54
N GLY A 102 7.92 3.90 13.47
CA GLY A 102 6.54 4.29 13.14
C GLY A 102 6.38 5.70 12.56
N ASN A 103 7.47 6.47 12.45
CA ASN A 103 7.44 7.82 11.88
C ASN A 103 8.68 8.11 11.03
N PHE A 104 8.49 8.71 9.86
CA PHE A 104 9.57 8.90 8.90
C PHE A 104 10.71 9.80 9.39
N PHE A 105 10.47 10.74 10.34
CA PHE A 105 11.56 11.58 10.86
C PHE A 105 12.54 10.81 11.78
N SER A 106 12.09 9.67 12.32
CA SER A 106 12.83 8.87 13.29
C SER A 106 13.20 7.48 12.76
N ALA A 107 12.51 6.97 11.73
CA ALA A 107 12.59 5.57 11.32
C ALA A 107 14.03 5.07 11.11
N ALA A 108 14.88 5.86 10.44
CA ALA A 108 16.26 5.48 10.15
C ALA A 108 17.21 5.48 11.37
N ARG A 109 16.74 5.90 12.56
CA ARG A 109 17.48 5.74 13.82
C ARG A 109 17.51 4.29 14.28
N ASP A 110 16.49 3.52 13.93
CA ASP A 110 16.45 2.07 14.14
C ASP A 110 17.23 1.36 13.01
N PRO A 111 18.29 0.59 13.30
CA PRO A 111 19.03 -0.16 12.29
C PRO A 111 18.18 -1.10 11.42
N ILE A 112 17.02 -1.57 11.91
CA ILE A 112 16.12 -2.45 11.13
C ILE A 112 15.50 -1.74 9.92
N PHE A 113 15.44 -0.40 9.93
CA PHE A 113 14.98 0.41 8.81
C PHE A 113 15.69 0.03 7.50
N PHE A 114 17.01 -0.11 7.54
CA PHE A 114 17.81 -0.44 6.36
C PHE A 114 17.56 -1.87 5.89
N ALA A 115 17.29 -2.82 6.80
CA ALA A 115 16.92 -4.18 6.43
C ALA A 115 15.50 -4.24 5.82
N HIS A 116 14.56 -3.45 6.36
CA HIS A 116 13.22 -3.29 5.80
C HIS A 116 13.28 -2.74 4.37
N HIS A 117 13.95 -1.59 4.17
CA HIS A 117 14.11 -0.99 2.85
C HIS A 117 14.96 -1.82 1.89
N GLY A 118 15.93 -2.60 2.39
CA GLY A 118 16.63 -3.60 1.57
C GLY A 118 15.70 -4.66 0.99
N ASN A 119 14.66 -5.08 1.73
CA ASN A 119 13.65 -5.97 1.15
C ASN A 119 12.64 -5.23 0.25
N ILE A 120 12.34 -3.94 0.50
CA ILE A 120 11.53 -3.14 -0.43
C ILE A 120 12.24 -2.97 -1.79
N ASP A 121 13.53 -2.66 -1.80
CA ASP A 121 14.35 -2.62 -3.02
C ASP A 121 14.44 -3.99 -3.70
N ARG A 122 14.60 -5.07 -2.91
CA ARG A 122 14.52 -6.44 -3.42
C ARG A 122 13.19 -6.72 -4.12
N LEU A 123 12.07 -6.23 -3.59
CA LEU A 123 10.76 -6.45 -4.19
C LEU A 123 10.63 -5.74 -5.54
N TRP A 124 11.21 -4.55 -5.72
CA TRP A 124 11.31 -3.95 -7.06
C TRP A 124 12.15 -4.82 -8.01
N HIS A 125 13.29 -5.33 -7.56
CA HIS A 125 14.11 -6.28 -8.32
C HIS A 125 13.37 -7.59 -8.66
N VAL A 126 12.47 -8.08 -7.80
CA VAL A 126 11.62 -9.25 -8.06
C VAL A 126 10.50 -8.89 -9.06
N TRP A 127 9.78 -7.80 -8.84
CA TRP A 127 8.63 -7.37 -9.65
C TRP A 127 8.97 -7.28 -11.14
N ARG A 128 10.11 -6.65 -11.48
CA ARG A 128 10.60 -6.54 -12.87
C ARG A 128 10.83 -7.88 -13.57
N ARG A 129 11.04 -8.95 -12.81
CA ARG A 129 11.29 -10.32 -13.31
C ARG A 129 10.04 -11.21 -13.27
N LEU A 130 8.93 -10.75 -12.68
CA LEU A 130 7.69 -11.54 -12.63
C LEU A 130 7.02 -11.65 -14.00
N ARG A 131 7.05 -10.59 -14.80
CA ARG A 131 6.41 -10.52 -16.13
C ARG A 131 7.21 -9.64 -17.07
N PRO A 132 7.31 -9.96 -18.38
CA PRO A 132 7.97 -9.11 -19.36
C PRO A 132 7.38 -7.70 -19.48
N SER A 133 6.10 -7.53 -19.12
CA SER A 133 5.40 -6.23 -19.13
C SER A 133 5.74 -5.34 -17.93
N ASN A 134 6.44 -5.86 -16.91
CA ASN A 134 6.80 -5.11 -15.72
C ASN A 134 8.07 -4.29 -15.99
N THR A 135 7.88 -3.13 -16.62
CA THR A 135 8.96 -2.21 -17.00
C THR A 135 8.97 -0.97 -16.12
N ASP A 136 10.15 -0.40 -15.90
CA ASP A 136 10.31 0.90 -15.23
C ASP A 136 9.76 2.04 -16.09
N PHE A 137 9.58 3.23 -15.50
CA PHE A 137 9.15 4.39 -16.27
C PHE A 137 10.22 4.82 -17.27
N THR A 138 9.77 5.28 -18.44
CA THR A 138 10.60 5.86 -19.50
C THR A 138 10.46 7.38 -19.58
N ASP A 139 9.67 7.98 -18.68
CA ASP A 139 9.45 9.42 -18.60
C ASP A 139 10.77 10.13 -18.25
N PRO A 140 11.26 11.06 -19.09
CA PRO A 140 12.46 11.84 -18.79
C PRO A 140 12.39 12.58 -17.45
N ASP A 141 11.23 13.06 -17.02
CA ASP A 141 11.10 13.77 -15.74
C ASP A 141 11.42 12.83 -14.56
N TRP A 142 11.01 11.56 -14.66
CA TRP A 142 11.32 10.54 -13.66
C TRP A 142 12.79 10.11 -13.74
N LEU A 143 13.29 9.84 -14.95
CA LEU A 143 14.67 9.41 -15.18
C LEU A 143 15.69 10.47 -14.73
N ASP A 144 15.34 11.74 -14.82
CA ASP A 144 16.26 12.87 -14.59
C ASP A 144 16.09 13.52 -13.23
N ALA A 145 15.08 13.08 -12.48
CA ALA A 145 14.96 13.37 -11.07
C ALA A 145 16.29 13.00 -10.37
N ALA A 146 16.83 13.96 -9.63
CA ALA A 146 18.14 13.88 -9.05
C ALA A 146 18.11 14.14 -7.55
N PHE A 147 18.92 13.38 -6.83
CA PHE A 147 19.05 13.44 -5.38
C PHE A 147 20.50 13.69 -4.99
N LEU A 148 20.73 14.25 -3.80
CA LEU A 148 22.06 14.48 -3.25
C LEU A 148 22.26 13.59 -2.03
N PHE A 149 23.32 12.79 -2.05
CA PHE A 149 23.76 11.96 -0.92
C PHE A 149 25.22 12.24 -0.61
N TYR A 150 25.62 11.99 0.63
CA TYR A 150 27.03 11.89 0.98
C TYR A 150 27.52 10.47 0.69
N ASP A 151 28.68 10.34 0.03
CA ASP A 151 29.36 9.06 -0.16
C ASP A 151 30.19 8.66 1.07
N GLU A 152 30.88 7.53 1.00
CA GLU A 152 31.74 6.99 2.06
C GLU A 152 32.94 7.88 2.39
N GLU A 153 33.34 8.79 1.49
CA GLU A 153 34.38 9.79 1.73
C GLU A 153 33.80 11.16 2.17
N ALA A 154 32.52 11.20 2.55
CA ALA A 154 31.79 12.39 2.97
C ALA A 154 31.77 13.49 1.89
N ARG A 155 31.73 13.11 0.61
CA ARG A 155 31.55 14.04 -0.51
C ARG A 155 30.10 14.08 -0.95
N PRO A 156 29.54 15.26 -1.27
CA PRO A 156 28.21 15.35 -1.82
C PRO A 156 28.21 14.86 -3.28
N VAL A 157 27.42 13.83 -3.55
CA VAL A 157 27.26 13.22 -4.88
C VAL A 157 25.82 13.42 -5.36
N ARG A 158 25.69 13.89 -6.60
CA ARG A 158 24.40 13.94 -7.30
C ARG A 158 24.16 12.63 -8.03
N VAL A 159 23.07 11.96 -7.71
CA VAL A 159 22.63 10.73 -8.38
C VAL A 159 21.32 10.98 -9.12
N ARG A 160 21.05 10.23 -10.18
CA ARG A 160 19.77 10.27 -10.90
C ARG A 160 19.08 8.93 -10.85
N VAL A 161 17.75 8.93 -10.96
CA VAL A 161 16.96 7.69 -11.01
C VAL A 161 17.43 6.76 -12.13
N ARG A 162 17.70 7.30 -13.32
CA ARG A 162 18.19 6.50 -14.46
C ARG A 162 19.46 5.68 -14.15
N ASP A 163 20.28 6.11 -13.19
CA ASP A 163 21.57 5.50 -12.88
C ASP A 163 21.43 4.35 -11.85
N CYS A 164 20.25 4.16 -11.24
CA CYS A 164 19.98 3.08 -10.29
C CYS A 164 19.09 1.95 -10.84
N LEU A 165 18.69 2.01 -12.12
CA LEU A 165 17.82 1.00 -12.72
C LEU A 165 18.51 -0.35 -12.87
N ASP A 166 19.84 -0.41 -12.93
CA ASP A 166 20.59 -1.67 -12.98
C ASP A 166 21.38 -1.91 -11.68
N PRO A 167 20.92 -2.81 -10.78
CA PRO A 167 21.67 -3.19 -9.59
C PRO A 167 23.08 -3.71 -9.88
N ALA A 168 23.30 -4.33 -11.04
CA ALA A 168 24.63 -4.82 -11.44
C ALA A 168 25.59 -3.66 -11.72
N ALA A 169 25.12 -2.57 -12.31
CA ALA A 169 25.90 -1.33 -12.47
C ALA A 169 26.26 -0.70 -11.10
N LEU A 170 25.37 -0.86 -10.11
CA LEU A 170 25.61 -0.49 -8.71
C LEU A 170 26.39 -1.55 -7.91
N ARG A 171 26.80 -2.66 -8.55
CA ARG A 171 27.64 -3.73 -8.00
C ARG A 171 27.02 -4.48 -6.83
N TYR A 172 25.70 -4.65 -6.82
CA TYR A 172 25.01 -5.50 -5.87
C TYR A 172 23.93 -6.36 -6.52
N THR A 173 23.50 -7.41 -5.82
CA THR A 173 22.33 -8.21 -6.16
C THR A 173 21.75 -8.82 -4.89
N TYR A 174 20.60 -9.47 -5.02
CA TYR A 174 19.94 -10.19 -3.93
C TYR A 174 20.19 -11.68 -4.03
N GLN A 175 20.35 -12.33 -2.87
CA GLN A 175 20.32 -13.79 -2.81
C GLN A 175 18.94 -14.29 -3.28
N ASP A 176 18.94 -15.30 -4.15
CA ASP A 176 17.73 -15.97 -4.56
C ASP A 176 17.16 -16.80 -3.41
N VAL A 177 15.93 -16.49 -3.04
CA VAL A 177 15.15 -17.19 -2.01
C VAL A 177 13.74 -17.43 -2.53
N GLY A 178 13.07 -18.45 -1.99
CA GLY A 178 11.71 -18.81 -2.40
C GLY A 178 10.73 -17.64 -2.27
N LEU A 179 9.76 -17.58 -3.19
CA LEU A 179 8.68 -16.61 -3.22
C LEU A 179 7.33 -17.31 -2.94
N PRO A 180 7.06 -17.74 -1.69
CA PRO A 180 5.88 -18.55 -1.36
C PRO A 180 4.55 -17.85 -1.67
N TRP A 181 4.55 -16.52 -1.75
CA TRP A 181 3.38 -15.71 -2.07
C TRP A 181 2.98 -15.74 -3.55
N LEU A 182 3.79 -16.28 -4.47
CA LEU A 182 3.46 -16.34 -5.90
C LEU A 182 2.16 -17.10 -6.20
N ASN A 183 1.81 -18.07 -5.36
CA ASN A 183 0.61 -18.91 -5.52
C ASN A 183 -0.47 -18.62 -4.48
N ALA A 184 -0.32 -17.54 -3.69
CA ALA A 184 -1.23 -17.20 -2.61
C ALA A 184 -2.37 -16.28 -3.07
N ARG A 185 -2.97 -16.55 -4.24
CA ARG A 185 -4.13 -15.77 -4.71
C ARG A 185 -5.27 -15.89 -3.69
N PRO A 186 -5.91 -14.77 -3.28
CA PRO A 186 -7.11 -14.85 -2.45
C PRO A 186 -8.16 -15.78 -3.05
N ALA A 187 -8.87 -16.52 -2.20
CA ALA A 187 -9.90 -17.44 -2.68
C ALA A 187 -11.03 -16.68 -3.38
N LYS A 188 -11.53 -17.25 -4.47
CA LYS A 188 -12.73 -16.73 -5.16
C LYS A 188 -13.88 -16.59 -4.18
N ALA A 189 -14.56 -15.47 -4.26
CA ALA A 189 -15.61 -15.11 -3.31
C ALA A 189 -16.86 -14.72 -4.11
N SER A 190 -17.67 -15.71 -4.45
CA SER A 190 -18.86 -15.56 -5.30
C SER A 190 -20.11 -16.03 -4.58
N GLY A 191 -21.25 -15.37 -4.86
CA GLY A 191 -22.59 -15.88 -4.49
C GLY A 191 -23.23 -15.27 -3.25
N GLY A 192 -22.58 -14.31 -2.59
CA GLY A 192 -23.22 -13.48 -1.57
C GLY A 192 -23.88 -12.25 -2.18
N THR A 193 -25.07 -11.86 -1.70
CA THR A 193 -25.67 -10.58 -2.08
C THR A 193 -24.80 -9.43 -1.55
N PRO A 194 -24.32 -8.52 -2.40
CA PRO A 194 -23.54 -7.37 -1.96
C PRO A 194 -24.29 -6.54 -0.92
N ALA A 195 -23.58 -6.05 0.10
CA ALA A 195 -24.15 -5.11 1.05
C ALA A 195 -24.66 -3.86 0.31
N PRO A 196 -25.83 -3.29 0.70
CA PRO A 196 -26.39 -2.14 0.01
C PRO A 196 -25.51 -0.89 0.20
N ALA A 197 -25.57 0.02 -0.77
CA ALA A 197 -24.95 1.34 -0.65
C ALA A 197 -25.52 2.11 0.54
N THR A 198 -24.68 2.92 1.19
CA THR A 198 -25.12 3.78 2.29
C THR A 198 -25.97 4.93 1.76
N THR A 199 -26.94 5.40 2.55
CA THR A 199 -27.86 6.50 2.18
C THR A 199 -27.19 7.88 2.04
N GLY A 200 -25.87 7.98 2.25
CA GLY A 200 -25.09 9.22 2.14
C GLY A 200 -24.33 9.32 0.81
N THR A 201 -23.97 10.54 0.41
CA THR A 201 -23.12 10.82 -0.76
C THR A 201 -21.72 11.26 -0.33
N LEU A 202 -20.72 11.01 -1.17
CA LEU A 202 -19.39 11.61 -1.02
C LEU A 202 -19.44 13.08 -1.51
N PRO A 203 -18.66 14.02 -0.95
CA PRO A 203 -17.58 13.80 0.02
C PRO A 203 -18.08 13.45 1.43
N ALA A 204 -17.36 12.57 2.14
CA ALA A 204 -17.70 12.20 3.51
C ALA A 204 -16.48 11.82 4.35
N THR A 205 -16.58 12.06 5.66
CA THR A 205 -15.59 11.62 6.66
C THR A 205 -15.73 10.11 6.91
N LEU A 206 -14.62 9.39 6.98
CA LEU A 206 -14.59 7.93 7.20
C LEU A 206 -14.66 7.58 8.69
N ASP A 207 -15.62 8.13 9.43
CA ASP A 207 -15.86 7.78 10.85
C ASP A 207 -16.55 6.41 11.02
N ARG A 208 -17.04 5.85 9.91
CA ARG A 208 -17.68 4.54 9.78
C ARG A 208 -17.51 4.00 8.37
N THR A 209 -17.91 2.75 8.14
CA THR A 209 -17.96 2.18 6.79
C THR A 209 -18.90 2.96 5.88
N ILE A 210 -18.40 3.42 4.74
CA ILE A 210 -19.18 4.06 3.68
C ILE A 210 -19.27 3.13 2.50
N ARG A 211 -20.47 2.96 1.92
CA ARG A 211 -20.70 2.12 0.75
C ARG A 211 -21.26 2.92 -0.40
N VAL A 212 -20.60 2.87 -1.55
CA VAL A 212 -20.96 3.67 -2.73
C VAL A 212 -21.16 2.74 -3.92
N THR A 213 -22.29 2.90 -4.62
CA THR A 213 -22.49 2.25 -5.92
C THR A 213 -21.66 2.97 -6.97
N VAL A 214 -20.80 2.24 -7.66
CA VAL A 214 -19.91 2.76 -8.70
C VAL A 214 -20.27 2.13 -10.03
N THR A 215 -20.50 2.96 -11.04
CA THR A 215 -20.77 2.51 -12.41
C THR A 215 -19.46 2.19 -13.12
N ARG A 216 -19.39 0.99 -13.72
CA ARG A 216 -18.24 0.54 -14.51
C ARG A 216 -18.37 1.07 -15.95
N PRO A 217 -17.36 1.73 -16.53
CA PRO A 217 -17.51 2.26 -17.89
C PRO A 217 -17.55 1.16 -18.96
N ARG A 218 -16.97 -0.02 -18.70
CA ARG A 218 -17.00 -1.21 -19.57
C ARG A 218 -17.18 -2.47 -18.73
N VAL A 219 -17.91 -3.44 -19.28
CA VAL A 219 -18.17 -4.77 -18.69
C VAL A 219 -17.81 -5.86 -19.69
N SER A 220 -17.75 -7.11 -19.23
CA SER A 220 -17.56 -8.31 -20.08
C SER A 220 -16.32 -8.22 -20.98
N ARG A 221 -15.23 -7.63 -20.49
CA ARG A 221 -14.01 -7.39 -21.29
C ARG A 221 -13.31 -8.71 -21.57
N SER A 222 -12.84 -8.88 -22.80
CA SER A 222 -12.04 -10.03 -23.17
C SER A 222 -10.71 -10.07 -22.41
N ARG A 223 -10.11 -11.26 -22.32
CA ARG A 223 -8.79 -11.43 -21.71
C ARG A 223 -7.73 -10.51 -22.32
N ARG A 224 -7.76 -10.31 -23.65
CA ARG A 224 -6.82 -9.41 -24.34
C ARG A 224 -7.00 -7.96 -23.89
N GLU A 225 -8.24 -7.48 -23.81
CA GLU A 225 -8.52 -6.11 -23.34
C GLU A 225 -8.09 -5.89 -21.88
N LYS A 226 -8.23 -6.92 -21.03
CA LYS A 226 -7.77 -6.87 -19.62
C LYS A 226 -6.24 -6.90 -19.49
N GLU A 227 -5.54 -7.58 -20.40
CA GLU A 227 -4.07 -7.60 -20.44
C GLU A 227 -3.51 -6.25 -20.96
N GLU A 228 -4.17 -5.66 -21.96
CA GLU A 228 -3.82 -4.35 -22.53
C GLU A 228 -4.13 -3.20 -21.56
N GLU A 229 -5.32 -3.19 -20.95
CA GLU A 229 -5.79 -2.13 -20.05
C GLU A 229 -6.27 -2.69 -18.72
N GLU A 230 -5.61 -2.31 -17.63
CA GLU A 230 -6.07 -2.64 -16.29
C GLU A 230 -7.26 -1.74 -15.93
N GLU A 231 -8.30 -2.33 -15.34
CA GLU A 231 -9.39 -1.59 -14.72
C GLU A 231 -8.97 -1.20 -13.32
N VAL A 232 -9.06 0.09 -13.03
CA VAL A 232 -8.50 0.69 -11.82
C VAL A 232 -9.61 1.35 -11.03
N LEU A 233 -9.82 0.88 -9.82
CA LEU A 233 -10.64 1.55 -8.83
C LEU A 233 -9.85 2.72 -8.24
N VAL A 234 -10.41 3.92 -8.31
CA VAL A 234 -9.77 5.15 -7.84
C VAL A 234 -10.56 5.71 -6.66
N VAL A 235 -9.89 5.92 -5.53
CA VAL A 235 -10.43 6.65 -4.38
C VAL A 235 -9.85 8.05 -4.44
N GLU A 236 -10.69 9.01 -4.79
CA GLU A 236 -10.33 10.39 -5.12
C GLU A 236 -10.55 11.35 -3.96
N GLY A 237 -9.76 12.42 -3.91
CA GLY A 237 -9.93 13.49 -2.92
C GLY A 237 -9.79 12.98 -1.49
N ILE A 238 -8.80 12.12 -1.22
CA ILE A 238 -8.48 11.68 0.13
C ILE A 238 -7.80 12.87 0.83
N GLU A 239 -8.48 13.46 1.80
CA GLU A 239 -7.96 14.55 2.62
C GLU A 239 -7.71 14.06 4.06
N ILE A 240 -6.48 14.21 4.56
CA ILE A 240 -6.07 13.79 5.90
C ILE A 240 -5.76 15.02 6.74
N ALA A 241 -6.60 15.30 7.74
CA ALA A 241 -6.54 16.52 8.54
C ALA A 241 -5.33 16.59 9.49
N ASP A 242 -5.01 15.50 10.19
CA ASP A 242 -3.85 15.37 11.08
C ASP A 242 -2.97 14.18 10.66
N HIS A 243 -2.09 14.45 9.69
CA HIS A 243 -1.18 13.46 9.12
C HIS A 243 0.18 13.40 9.86
N PHE A 244 0.37 14.19 10.92
CA PHE A 244 1.67 14.37 11.57
C PHE A 244 1.89 13.34 12.68
N ASN A 245 0.83 13.00 13.41
CA ASN A 245 0.91 12.22 14.64
C ASN A 245 0.19 10.88 14.56
N LYS A 246 -0.74 10.71 13.60
CA LYS A 246 -1.61 9.52 13.55
C LYS A 246 -1.43 8.74 12.27
N PHE A 247 -1.25 7.43 12.43
CA PHE A 247 -1.39 6.49 11.34
C PHE A 247 -2.84 6.47 10.86
N VAL A 248 -3.02 6.47 9.55
CA VAL A 248 -4.33 6.37 8.91
C VAL A 248 -4.37 5.13 8.05
N LYS A 249 -5.41 4.32 8.21
CA LYS A 249 -5.67 3.16 7.37
C LYS A 249 -7.16 2.93 7.14
N PHE A 250 -7.53 2.65 5.90
CA PHE A 250 -8.83 2.10 5.57
C PHE A 250 -8.69 1.04 4.47
N ASP A 251 -9.55 0.03 4.51
CA ASP A 251 -9.61 -1.01 3.50
C ASP A 251 -10.64 -0.66 2.43
N VAL A 252 -10.42 -1.14 1.22
CA VAL A 252 -11.31 -0.96 0.08
C VAL A 252 -11.78 -2.34 -0.39
N LEU A 253 -13.08 -2.58 -0.24
CA LEU A 253 -13.73 -3.83 -0.60
C LEU A 253 -14.73 -3.61 -1.73
N VAL A 254 -14.90 -4.59 -2.60
CA VAL A 254 -15.83 -4.55 -3.72
C VAL A 254 -16.81 -5.70 -3.59
N ASN A 255 -18.10 -5.40 -3.62
CA ASN A 255 -19.21 -6.35 -3.49
C ASN A 255 -19.11 -7.25 -2.24
N GLU A 256 -18.54 -6.74 -1.14
CA GLU A 256 -18.55 -7.45 0.14
C GLU A 256 -19.99 -7.80 0.55
N PRO A 257 -20.29 -9.05 0.95
CA PRO A 257 -21.64 -9.48 1.30
C PRO A 257 -22.12 -8.84 2.61
N GLU A 258 -23.44 -8.63 2.72
CA GLU A 258 -24.07 -8.01 3.91
C GLU A 258 -23.79 -8.78 5.23
N GLY A 259 -23.67 -10.11 5.16
CA GLY A 259 -23.30 -10.97 6.28
C GLY A 259 -21.81 -10.97 6.64
N GLY A 260 -20.99 -10.20 5.93
CA GLY A 260 -19.53 -10.22 6.03
C GLY A 260 -18.92 -11.54 5.57
N VAL A 261 -17.62 -11.70 5.84
CA VAL A 261 -16.81 -12.86 5.42
C VAL A 261 -16.45 -13.80 6.58
N GLY A 262 -17.30 -13.86 7.60
CA GLY A 262 -17.09 -14.70 8.78
C GLY A 262 -15.84 -14.30 9.57
N SER A 263 -14.99 -15.28 9.91
CA SER A 263 -13.76 -15.06 10.70
C SER A 263 -12.51 -14.72 9.86
N THR A 264 -12.63 -14.69 8.53
CA THR A 264 -11.51 -14.30 7.66
C THR A 264 -11.46 -12.78 7.59
N PRO A 265 -10.31 -12.12 7.85
CA PRO A 265 -10.20 -10.69 7.61
C PRO A 265 -10.55 -10.39 6.16
N ALA A 266 -11.41 -9.38 5.94
CA ALA A 266 -11.88 -9.03 4.61
C ALA A 266 -10.71 -8.79 3.63
N THR A 267 -9.58 -8.29 4.12
CA THR A 267 -8.36 -8.07 3.34
C THR A 267 -7.77 -9.36 2.77
N ALA A 268 -7.97 -10.51 3.41
CA ALA A 268 -7.50 -11.82 2.93
C ALA A 268 -8.52 -12.55 2.02
N THR A 269 -9.56 -11.86 1.57
CA THR A 269 -10.63 -12.43 0.71
C THR A 269 -10.58 -11.89 -0.71
N GLY A 270 -11.26 -12.56 -1.64
CA GLY A 270 -11.43 -12.10 -3.02
C GLY A 270 -12.21 -10.79 -3.18
N TYR A 271 -12.85 -10.26 -2.12
CA TYR A 271 -13.54 -8.98 -2.16
C TYR A 271 -12.61 -7.77 -1.94
N CYS A 272 -11.36 -7.98 -1.51
CA CYS A 272 -10.46 -6.88 -1.16
C CYS A 272 -9.72 -6.35 -2.39
N ALA A 273 -10.00 -5.09 -2.75
CA ALA A 273 -9.24 -4.37 -3.76
C ALA A 273 -7.87 -3.93 -3.23
N GLY A 274 -7.77 -3.64 -1.94
CA GLY A 274 -6.53 -3.25 -1.27
C GLY A 274 -6.80 -2.38 -0.05
N SER A 275 -5.76 -1.76 0.48
CA SER A 275 -5.87 -0.82 1.60
C SER A 275 -5.05 0.43 1.32
N PHE A 276 -5.60 1.57 1.74
CA PHE A 276 -4.84 2.80 1.84
C PHE A 276 -4.22 2.88 3.24
N ALA A 277 -2.92 3.15 3.31
CA ALA A 277 -2.20 3.29 4.57
C ALA A 277 -1.24 4.49 4.46
N HIS A 278 -1.34 5.42 5.41
CA HIS A 278 -0.52 6.62 5.45
C HIS A 278 0.26 6.69 6.77
N THR A 279 1.56 6.43 6.67
CA THR A 279 2.49 6.55 7.80
C THR A 279 2.72 8.03 8.13
N PRO A 280 2.72 8.42 9.41
CA PRO A 280 2.93 9.80 9.82
C PRO A 280 4.27 10.38 9.33
N HIS A 281 4.26 11.65 8.93
CA HIS A 281 5.45 12.39 8.49
C HIS A 281 5.53 13.79 9.13
N MET A 282 6.34 13.94 10.19
CA MET A 282 6.49 15.21 10.92
C MET A 282 7.25 16.33 10.17
N VAL A 283 7.98 16.01 9.10
CA VAL A 283 8.85 16.97 8.40
C VAL A 283 8.19 17.48 7.11
N ARG A 284 7.48 18.61 7.18
CA ARG A 284 7.09 19.37 5.97
C ARG A 284 7.62 20.80 6.02
N PRO A 285 7.92 21.43 4.87
CA PRO A 285 8.21 22.86 4.78
C PRO A 285 7.13 23.67 5.50
N GLU A 286 7.52 24.75 6.17
CA GLU A 286 6.66 25.50 7.10
C GLU A 286 5.35 26.02 6.46
N GLU A 287 5.39 26.32 5.16
CA GLU A 287 4.24 26.74 4.35
C GLU A 287 3.23 25.60 4.10
N MET A 288 3.70 24.35 4.02
CA MET A 288 2.88 23.14 3.85
C MET A 288 2.51 22.46 5.17
N ARG A 289 2.97 22.98 6.31
CA ARG A 289 2.53 22.48 7.64
C ARG A 289 1.09 22.82 7.96
N LYS A 290 0.50 23.77 7.24
CA LYS A 290 -0.83 24.34 7.51
C LYS A 290 -1.82 23.86 6.46
N GLY A 291 -2.23 22.61 6.52
CA GLY A 291 -3.31 22.10 5.67
C GLY A 291 -3.41 20.58 5.68
N PRO A 292 -4.54 20.03 5.26
CA PRO A 292 -4.68 18.59 5.11
C PRO A 292 -3.76 18.07 4.00
N VAL A 293 -3.25 16.85 4.15
CA VAL A 293 -2.66 16.10 3.04
C VAL A 293 -3.75 15.74 2.07
N LYS A 294 -3.51 15.95 0.78
CA LYS A 294 -4.43 15.52 -0.28
C LYS A 294 -3.74 14.46 -1.12
N THR A 295 -4.42 13.33 -1.29
CA THR A 295 -3.87 12.23 -2.08
C THR A 295 -4.99 11.44 -2.78
N VAL A 296 -4.59 10.39 -3.47
CA VAL A 296 -5.45 9.50 -4.24
C VAL A 296 -4.92 8.08 -4.11
N ALA A 297 -5.81 7.11 -4.00
CA ALA A 297 -5.47 5.69 -4.00
C ALA A 297 -5.98 5.01 -5.27
N ARG A 298 -5.20 4.07 -5.81
CA ARG A 298 -5.53 3.33 -7.03
C ARG A 298 -5.30 1.84 -6.81
N PHE A 299 -6.28 1.03 -7.19
CA PHE A 299 -6.26 -0.42 -7.00
C PHE A 299 -6.59 -1.12 -8.32
N GLY A 300 -5.79 -2.11 -8.70
CA GLY A 300 -6.01 -2.90 -9.91
C GLY A 300 -7.06 -3.96 -9.65
N VAL A 301 -8.22 -3.85 -10.32
CA VAL A 301 -9.39 -4.66 -9.98
C VAL A 301 -9.79 -5.68 -11.04
N CYS A 302 -9.06 -5.85 -12.16
CA CYS A 302 -9.42 -6.86 -13.16
C CYS A 302 -9.49 -8.28 -12.55
N ASP A 303 -8.45 -8.67 -11.80
CA ASP A 303 -8.40 -10.00 -11.17
C ASP A 303 -9.50 -10.15 -10.12
N LEU A 304 -9.79 -9.07 -9.39
CA LEU A 304 -10.85 -9.02 -8.39
C LEU A 304 -12.21 -9.25 -9.04
N MET A 305 -12.55 -8.54 -10.11
CA MET A 305 -13.85 -8.66 -10.79
C MET A 305 -14.10 -10.09 -11.27
N ASP A 306 -13.05 -10.76 -11.75
CA ASP A 306 -13.11 -12.18 -12.13
C ASP A 306 -13.30 -13.11 -10.92
N ASP A 307 -12.68 -12.79 -9.77
CA ASP A 307 -12.73 -13.60 -8.55
C ASP A 307 -14.07 -13.51 -7.82
N ILE A 308 -14.77 -12.37 -7.93
CA ILE A 308 -16.10 -12.18 -7.36
C ILE A 308 -17.24 -12.47 -8.35
N GLY A 309 -16.91 -12.70 -9.62
CA GLY A 309 -17.90 -12.99 -10.67
C GLY A 309 -18.71 -11.76 -11.10
N ALA A 310 -18.14 -10.56 -10.99
CA ALA A 310 -18.80 -9.28 -11.29
C ALA A 310 -18.42 -8.70 -12.66
N ASP A 311 -17.78 -9.48 -13.54
CA ASP A 311 -17.25 -8.96 -14.80
C ASP A 311 -18.34 -8.43 -15.73
N ASP A 312 -19.53 -9.01 -15.70
CA ASP A 312 -20.70 -8.60 -16.48
C ASP A 312 -21.54 -7.51 -15.78
N ASP A 313 -21.24 -7.19 -14.52
CA ASP A 313 -22.03 -6.26 -13.72
C ASP A 313 -21.73 -4.81 -14.14
N GLN A 314 -22.78 -4.07 -14.52
CA GLN A 314 -22.68 -2.65 -14.89
C GLN A 314 -22.33 -1.75 -13.69
N THR A 315 -22.65 -2.19 -12.48
CA THR A 315 -22.41 -1.46 -11.24
C THR A 315 -21.89 -2.40 -10.16
N VAL A 316 -20.97 -1.90 -9.35
CA VAL A 316 -20.46 -2.60 -8.16
C VAL A 316 -20.69 -1.73 -6.92
N VAL A 317 -20.73 -2.33 -5.74
CA VAL A 317 -20.73 -1.60 -4.46
C VAL A 317 -19.32 -1.61 -3.89
N VAL A 318 -18.76 -0.43 -3.68
CA VAL A 318 -17.45 -0.23 -3.06
C VAL A 318 -17.65 0.15 -1.60
N SER A 319 -17.06 -0.61 -0.69
CA SER A 319 -17.01 -0.34 0.76
C SER A 319 -15.67 0.26 1.13
N LEU A 320 -15.69 1.46 1.71
CA LEU A 320 -14.54 2.10 2.37
C LEU A 320 -14.65 1.81 3.86
N VAL A 321 -13.76 0.98 4.39
CA VAL A 321 -13.82 0.46 5.77
C VAL A 321 -12.70 1.09 6.61
N PRO A 322 -12.99 2.11 7.44
CA PRO A 322 -11.96 2.70 8.29
C PRO A 322 -11.42 1.68 9.30
N ARG A 323 -10.10 1.64 9.44
CA ARG A 323 -9.39 0.76 10.40
C ARG A 323 -8.68 1.54 11.49
N CYS A 324 -8.03 2.62 11.12
CA CYS A 324 -7.32 3.50 12.04
C CYS A 324 -7.36 4.94 11.52
N GLY A 325 -7.61 5.90 12.42
CA GLY A 325 -7.63 7.32 12.09
C GLY A 325 -8.69 7.74 11.06
N GLY A 326 -9.76 6.96 10.89
CA GLY A 326 -10.80 7.23 9.90
C GLY A 326 -11.53 8.56 10.12
N GLU A 327 -11.62 9.01 11.37
CA GLU A 327 -12.18 10.32 11.75
C GLU A 327 -11.37 11.50 11.20
N LEU A 328 -10.11 11.26 10.80
CA LEU A 328 -9.21 12.26 10.22
C LEU A 328 -9.27 12.29 8.69
N VAL A 329 -9.98 11.35 8.06
CA VAL A 329 -10.02 11.16 6.61
C VAL A 329 -11.34 11.61 6.05
N THR A 330 -11.31 12.49 5.05
CA THR A 330 -12.43 12.74 4.17
C THR A 330 -12.12 12.17 2.79
N VAL A 331 -13.08 11.49 2.16
CA VAL A 331 -12.96 10.99 0.79
C VAL A 331 -13.89 11.78 -0.10
N GLY A 332 -13.37 12.30 -1.21
CA GLY A 332 -14.10 13.11 -2.18
C GLY A 332 -14.97 12.32 -3.14
N GLY A 333 -14.48 11.16 -3.61
CA GLY A 333 -15.17 10.36 -4.60
C GLY A 333 -14.58 8.95 -4.77
N VAL A 334 -15.33 8.08 -5.43
CA VAL A 334 -14.86 6.77 -5.88
C VAL A 334 -15.27 6.58 -7.34
N SER A 335 -14.33 6.23 -8.19
CA SER A 335 -14.54 6.07 -9.63
C SER A 335 -13.81 4.83 -10.16
N ILE A 336 -14.15 4.40 -11.38
CA ILE A 336 -13.41 3.37 -12.11
C ILE A 336 -12.85 3.98 -13.38
N SER A 337 -11.56 3.78 -13.59
CA SER A 337 -10.80 4.23 -14.76
C SER A 337 -10.03 3.07 -15.37
N TYR A 338 -9.29 3.33 -16.45
CA TYR A 338 -8.47 2.32 -17.11
C TYR A 338 -7.06 2.82 -17.35
N LEU A 339 -6.10 1.93 -17.13
CA LEU A 339 -4.68 2.21 -17.23
C LEU A 339 -4.03 1.24 -18.22
N LYS A 340 -3.33 1.81 -19.21
CA LYS A 340 -2.50 1.07 -20.15
C LYS A 340 -1.17 0.67 -19.53
#